data_AF-A0A2V7I9P7-F1
#
_entry.id   AF-A0A2V7I9P7-F1
#
_cell.length_a   1.000
_cell.length_b   1.000
_cell.length_c   1.000
_cell.angle_alpha   90.00
_cell.angle_beta   90.00
_cell.angle_gamma   90.00
#
_symmetry.space_group_name_H-M   'P 1'
#
loop_
_entity.id
_entity.type
_entity.pdbx_description
1 polymer ?
#
loop_
_entity_poly.entity_id
_entity_poly.type
_entity_poly.pdbx_seq_one_letter_code
_entity_poly.pdbx_strand_id
1 'polypeptide(L)' 'GDERFGAKTLFDLDLGYEVGRGVKVNVGGSNIFNVYPDKQINAGNISFGRFVYSRRVTQFGMNGGFYYARLLLSL' A
#
# COMPACT_ATOMS: atom_id res chain seq x y z
N GLY A 1 7.88 -28.03 3.79
CA GLY A 1 8.97 -27.03 3.92
C GLY A 1 8.35 -25.74 4.41
N ASP A 2 8.96 -25.11 5.40
CA ASP A 2 8.41 -23.95 6.10
C ASP A 2 8.27 -22.72 5.18
N GLU A 3 7.20 -21.95 5.34
CA GLU A 3 7.01 -20.68 4.64
C GLU A 3 7.85 -19.60 5.32
N ARG A 4 8.73 -18.93 4.56
CA ARG A 4 9.50 -17.78 5.04
C ARG A 4 8.88 -16.50 4.48
N PHE A 5 8.36 -15.66 5.37
CA PHE A 5 7.88 -14.31 5.04
C PHE A 5 8.98 -13.32 5.38
N GLY A 6 9.43 -12.55 4.39
CA GLY A 6 10.45 -11.52 4.59
C GLY A 6 9.83 -10.23 5.12
N ALA A 7 10.58 -9.46 5.91
CA ALA A 7 10.16 -8.13 6.35
C ALA A 7 9.79 -7.25 5.13
N LYS A 8 8.74 -6.44 5.28
CA LYS A 8 8.24 -5.51 4.27
C LYS A 8 8.17 -4.12 4.89
N THR A 9 8.60 -3.11 4.15
CA THR A 9 8.53 -1.71 4.58
C THR A 9 7.52 -1.00 3.70
N LEU A 10 6.53 -0.36 4.31
CA LEU A 10 5.61 0.54 3.63
C LEU A 10 6.11 1.97 3.81
N PHE A 11 6.03 2.76 2.74
CA PHE A 11 6.40 4.17 2.76
C PHE A 11 5.22 5.00 2.29
N ASP A 12 4.83 5.96 3.12
CA ASP A 12 3.72 6.88 2.87
C ASP A 12 4.28 8.29 2.76
N LEU A 13 3.72 9.09 1.84
CA LEU A 13 4.17 10.46 1.59
C LEU A 13 2.97 11.37 1.33
N ASP A 14 2.93 12.53 1.99
CA ASP A 14 2.01 13.62 1.67
C ASP A 14 2.79 14.94 1.59
N LEU A 15 2.66 15.63 0.47
CA LEU A 15 3.26 16.93 0.23
C LEU A 15 2.15 17.94 -0.05
N GLY A 16 2.12 19.01 0.73
CA GLY A 16 1.19 20.12 0.57
C GLY A 16 1.92 21.42 0.28
N TYR A 17 1.41 22.19 -0.67
CA TYR A 17 1.91 23.52 -1.01
C TYR A 17 0.77 24.54 -1.05
N GLU A 18 0.97 25.67 -0.38
CA GLU A 18 0.06 26.80 -0.45
C GLU A 18 0.41 27.66 -1.67
N VAL A 19 -0.48 27.67 -2.66
CA VAL A 19 -0.28 28.41 -3.90
C VAL A 19 -0.60 29.90 -3.69
N GLY A 20 -1.43 30.21 -2.70
CA GLY A 20 -1.86 31.56 -2.33
C GLY A 20 -3.35 31.79 -2.59
N ARG A 21 -3.87 32.92 -2.10
CA ARG A 21 -5.29 33.33 -2.22
C ARG A 21 -6.28 32.26 -1.70
N GLY A 22 -5.94 31.61 -0.57
CA GLY A 22 -6.78 30.59 0.03
C GLY A 22 -6.76 29.23 -0.69
N VAL A 23 -5.85 29.03 -1.67
CA VAL A 23 -5.71 27.76 -2.41
C VAL A 23 -4.52 26.97 -1.88
N LYS A 24 -4.78 25.73 -1.47
CA LYS A 24 -3.76 24.74 -1.11
C LYS A 24 -3.89 23.49 -1.98
N VAL A 25 -2.76 23.01 -2.48
CA VAL A 25 -2.65 21.79 -3.27
C VAL A 25 -1.87 20.76 -2.47
N ASN A 26 -2.41 19.56 -2.36
CA ASN A 26 -1.71 18.42 -1.79
C ASN A 26 -1.60 17.30 -2.82
N VAL A 27 -0.45 16.64 -2.85
CA VAL A 27 -0.21 15.39 -3.57
C VAL A 27 0.37 14.39 -2.60
N GLY A 28 -0.11 13.16 -2.63
CA GLY A 28 0.36 12.15 -1.70
C GLY A 28 -0.05 10.74 -2.08
N GLY A 29 0.37 9.79 -1.26
CA GLY A 29 0.01 8.40 -1.40
C GLY A 29 0.47 7.56 -0.21
N SER A 30 -0.20 6.43 -0.03
CA SER A 30 0.20 5.37 0.89
C SER A 30 0.81 4.21 0.11
N ASN A 31 1.86 3.59 0.65
CA ASN A 31 2.63 2.53 -0.01
C ASN A 31 3.11 2.97 -1.41
N ILE A 32 3.84 4.09 -1.47
CA ILE A 32 4.28 4.72 -2.74
C ILE A 32 5.25 3.85 -3.53
N PHE A 33 5.84 2.82 -2.89
CA PHE A 33 6.68 1.82 -3.55
C PHE A 33 5.91 0.59 -4.04
N ASN A 34 4.58 0.60 -3.91
CA ASN A 34 3.68 -0.46 -4.37
C ASN A 34 4.08 -1.86 -3.87
N VAL A 35 4.39 -1.97 -2.58
CA VAL A 35 4.82 -3.21 -1.94
C VAL A 35 3.61 -4.13 -1.71
N TYR A 36 3.77 -5.41 -2.05
CA TYR A 36 2.78 -6.47 -1.81
C TYR A 36 3.33 -7.51 -0.83
N PRO A 37 2.45 -8.29 -0.14
CA PRO A 37 2.88 -9.42 0.66
C PRO A 37 3.59 -10.49 -0.18
N ASP A 38 4.44 -11.30 0.47
CA ASP A 38 5.03 -12.46 -0.21
C ASP A 38 3.94 -13.47 -0.58
N LYS A 39 4.04 -14.03 -1.79
CA LYS A 39 3.14 -15.09 -2.26
C LYS A 39 3.43 -16.39 -1.51
N GLN A 40 2.40 -17.18 -1.21
CA GLN A 40 2.59 -18.51 -0.66
C GLN A 40 3.18 -19.43 -1.74
N ILE A 41 4.31 -20.09 -1.42
CA ILE A 41 5.05 -20.96 -2.35
C ILE A 41 4.55 -22.41 -2.26
N ASN A 42 3.98 -22.81 -1.11
CA ASN A 42 3.49 -24.17 -0.89
C ASN A 42 2.11 -24.39 -1.54
N ALA A 43 2.06 -25.31 -2.51
CA ALA A 43 0.85 -25.65 -3.26
C ALA A 43 -0.33 -26.12 -2.38
N GLY A 44 -0.05 -26.75 -1.23
CA GLY A 44 -1.06 -27.16 -0.25
C GLY A 44 -1.75 -25.99 0.47
N ASN A 45 -1.12 -24.80 0.51
CA ASN A 45 -1.64 -23.63 1.22
C ASN A 45 -2.32 -22.61 0.30
N ILE A 46 -2.08 -22.68 -1.02
CA ILE A 46 -2.72 -21.78 -1.99
C ILE A 46 -4.15 -22.19 -2.38
N SER A 47 -4.65 -23.35 -1.90
CA SER A 47 -5.99 -23.88 -2.21
C SER A 47 -6.32 -23.80 -3.71
N PHE A 48 -5.53 -24.45 -4.55
CA PHE A 48 -5.65 -24.39 -6.02
C PHE A 48 -5.54 -22.96 -6.61
N GLY A 49 -4.72 -22.10 -6.00
CA GLY A 49 -4.50 -20.72 -6.45
C GLY A 49 -5.50 -19.68 -5.93
N ARG A 50 -6.46 -20.09 -5.09
CA ARG A 50 -7.46 -19.18 -4.48
C ARG A 50 -6.86 -18.30 -3.38
N PHE A 51 -5.79 -18.73 -2.75
CA PHE A 51 -5.12 -18.00 -1.67
C PHE A 51 -3.65 -17.77 -2.01
N VAL A 52 -3.40 -16.90 -3.00
CA VAL A 52 -2.05 -16.53 -3.47
C VAL A 52 -1.23 -15.85 -2.37
N TYR A 53 -1.88 -15.11 -1.48
CA TYR A 53 -1.28 -14.49 -0.30
C TYR A 53 -1.83 -15.12 0.97
N SER A 54 -0.98 -15.29 1.98
CA SER A 54 -1.40 -15.81 3.27
C SER A 54 -2.39 -14.86 3.92
N ARG A 55 -3.55 -15.39 4.35
CA ARG A 55 -4.55 -14.65 5.15
C ARG A 55 -4.27 -14.65 6.64
N ARG A 56 -3.29 -15.44 7.08
CA ARG A 56 -2.94 -15.65 8.49
C ARG A 56 -1.67 -14.89 8.92
N VAL A 57 -0.84 -14.49 7.95
CA VAL A 57 0.48 -13.88 8.20
C VAL A 57 0.63 -12.56 7.42
N THR A 58 -0.47 -11.84 7.25
CA THR A 58 -0.51 -10.53 6.57
C THR A 58 -0.41 -9.43 7.63
N GLN A 59 0.63 -8.61 7.52
CA GLN A 59 0.88 -7.47 8.42
C GLN A 59 0.33 -6.15 7.85
N PHE A 60 -0.11 -6.16 6.59
CA PHE A 60 -0.67 -5.01 5.87
C PHE A 60 -1.60 -5.46 4.72
N GLY A 61 -2.39 -4.53 4.19
CA GLY A 61 -3.36 -4.78 3.12
C GLY A 61 -2.74 -5.24 1.80
N MET A 62 -3.51 -5.96 0.99
CA MET A 62 -3.08 -6.53 -0.29
C MET A 62 -3.31 -5.62 -1.51
N ASN A 63 -3.77 -4.38 -1.27
CA ASN A 63 -4.23 -3.49 -2.35
C ASN A 63 -3.09 -2.78 -3.09
N GLY A 64 -1.85 -2.90 -2.63
CA GLY A 64 -0.70 -2.19 -3.21
C GLY A 64 -0.69 -0.71 -2.81
N GLY A 65 -0.17 0.13 -3.69
CA GLY A 65 -0.07 1.58 -3.51
C GLY A 65 -1.39 2.32 -3.80
N PHE A 66 -1.64 3.40 -3.06
CA PHE A 66 -2.74 4.33 -3.30
C PHE A 66 -2.19 5.74 -3.42
N TYR A 67 -2.63 6.50 -4.44
CA TYR A 67 -2.13 7.83 -4.76
C TYR A 67 -3.30 8.79 -4.92
N TYR A 68 -3.11 10.04 -4.51
CA TYR A 68 -4.14 11.07 -4.61
C TYR A 68 -3.56 12.46 -4.83
N ALA A 69 -4.43 13.35 -5.30
CA ALA A 69 -4.26 14.80 -5.23
C ALA A 69 -5.49 15.39 -4.53
N ARG A 70 -5.28 16.40 -3.68
CA ARG A 70 -6.35 17.15 -3.01
C ARG A 70 -6.18 18.64 -3.30
N LEU A 71 -7.30 19.32 -3.51
CA LEU A 71 -7.36 20.77 -3.65
C LEU A 71 -8.27 21.32 -2.55
N LEU A 72 -7.75 22.28 -1.79
CA LEU A 72 -8.47 22.93 -0.70
C LEU A 72 -8.66 24.41 -1.06
N LEU A 73 -9.90 24.88 -0.95
CA LEU A 73 -10.28 26.27 -1.19
C LEU A 73 -10.81 26.85 0.12
N SER A 74 -10.23 27.97 0.54
CA SER A 74 -10.76 28.82 1.61
C SER A 74 -11.40 30.04 0.95
N LEU A 75 -12.72 30.14 1.04
CA LEU A 75 -13.55 31.21 0.48
C LEU A 75 -13.81 32.31 1.51
#